data_AF-A0A386HR45-F1
#
_entry.id   AF-A0A386HR45-F1
#
_cell.length_a   1.000
_cell.length_b   1.000
_cell.length_c   1.000
_cell.angle_alpha   90.00
_cell.angle_beta   90.00
_cell.angle_gamma   90.00
#
_symmetry.space_group_name_H-M   'P 1'
#
loop_
_entity.id
_entity.type
_entity.pdbx_description
1 polymer ?
#
loop_
_entity_poly.entity_id
_entity_poly.type
_entity_poly.pdbx_seq_one_letter_code
_entity_poly.pdbx_strand_id
1 'polypeptide(L)'
;MNKNLLKISMAIIFLVIVQTACTKKTGSDEGSFTVAYANIQLSATNLVPVDATIKAHAYAILDVMSDGRLNYDIYCDSIPSGEVPSSFSLYFGKSGQNGTLIQTAIPINLNDSSEVIGNIKLPQAIIDSFTNSASMYIVISSSAHPNGLMRAQISTSSSAFNYTPAPNYLLSSFYKEYSSVICKVVNYHKLICSANIEEGNVVSNEQKLFSK
;
A
#
# COMPACT_ATOMS: atom_id res chain seq x y z
N MET A 1 0.76 -50.08 -36.90
CA MET A 1 0.62 -49.14 -35.76
C MET A 1 -0.49 -48.16 -36.09
N ASN A 2 -1.58 -48.13 -35.31
CA ASN A 2 -2.77 -47.39 -35.68
C ASN A 2 -2.57 -45.89 -35.41
N LYS A 3 -2.57 -45.06 -36.46
CA LYS A 3 -2.32 -43.61 -36.39
C LYS A 3 -3.29 -42.89 -35.45
N ASN A 4 -4.45 -43.49 -35.19
CA ASN A 4 -5.44 -42.96 -34.26
C ASN A 4 -5.05 -43.15 -32.79
N LEU A 5 -4.28 -44.19 -32.45
CA LEU A 5 -3.82 -44.46 -31.08
C LEU A 5 -2.75 -43.45 -30.63
N LEU A 6 -1.89 -43.00 -31.56
CA LEU A 6 -0.84 -42.02 -31.30
C LEU A 6 -1.41 -40.63 -31.02
N LYS A 7 -2.48 -40.23 -31.74
CA LYS A 7 -3.16 -38.94 -31.53
C LYS A 7 -3.86 -38.87 -30.18
N ILE A 8 -4.47 -39.97 -29.75
CA ILE A 8 -5.14 -40.04 -28.44
C ILE A 8 -4.11 -39.95 -27.30
N SER A 9 -2.95 -40.59 -27.44
CA SER A 9 -1.87 -40.53 -26.44
C SER A 9 -1.31 -39.11 -26.26
N MET A 10 -1.09 -38.36 -27.35
CA MET A 10 -0.61 -36.98 -27.26
C MET A 10 -1.61 -36.01 -26.62
N ALA A 11 -2.91 -36.19 -26.88
CA ALA A 11 -3.94 -35.34 -26.29
C ALA A 11 -4.04 -35.52 -24.75
N ILE A 12 -3.85 -36.75 -24.25
CA ILE A 12 -3.88 -37.05 -22.82
C ILE A 12 -2.66 -36.43 -22.11
N ILE A 13 -1.48 -36.50 -22.73
CA ILE A 13 -0.26 -35.90 -22.17
C ILE A 13 -0.38 -34.38 -22.09
N PHE A 14 -0.94 -33.73 -23.11
CA PHE A 14 -1.14 -32.28 -23.11
C PHE A 14 -2.15 -31.83 -22.03
N LEU A 15 -3.21 -32.60 -21.80
CA LEU A 15 -4.22 -32.28 -20.79
C LEU A 15 -3.67 -32.38 -19.34
N VAL A 16 -2.75 -33.31 -19.08
CA VAL A 16 -2.12 -33.46 -17.76
C VAL A 16 -1.13 -32.33 -17.46
N ILE A 17 -0.43 -31.81 -18.47
CA ILE A 17 0.54 -30.70 -18.30
C ILE A 17 -0.18 -29.37 -17.97
N VAL A 18 -1.42 -29.17 -18.43
CA VAL A 18 -2.17 -27.92 -18.19
C VAL A 18 -2.70 -27.82 -16.74
N GLN A 19 -2.86 -28.94 -16.02
CA GLN A 19 -3.44 -28.91 -14.67
C GLN A 19 -2.43 -28.59 -13.55
N THR A 20 -1.12 -28.67 -13.80
CA THR A 20 -0.10 -28.43 -12.76
C THR A 20 0.42 -26.98 -12.71
N ALA A 21 -0.04 -26.10 -13.62
CA ALA A 21 0.45 -24.72 -13.71
C ALA A 21 -0.24 -23.71 -12.76
N CYS A 22 -1.26 -24.11 -12.00
CA CYS A 22 -1.97 -23.23 -11.08
C CYS A 22 -1.71 -23.62 -9.61
N THR A 23 -0.48 -23.47 -9.16
CA THR A 23 -0.23 -23.33 -7.72
C THR A 23 -0.66 -21.92 -7.32
N LYS A 24 -1.92 -21.77 -6.87
CA LYS A 24 -2.31 -20.57 -6.13
C LYS A 24 -1.35 -20.49 -4.96
N LYS A 25 -0.42 -19.52 -4.99
CA LYS A 25 0.33 -19.14 -3.80
C LYS A 25 -0.71 -18.62 -2.81
N THR A 26 -1.15 -19.48 -1.91
CA THR A 26 -1.81 -19.09 -0.66
C THR A 26 -0.74 -18.54 0.28
N GLY A 27 -0.03 -17.51 -0.18
CA GLY A 27 0.63 -16.61 0.73
C GLY A 27 -0.50 -15.77 1.31
N SER A 28 -0.86 -16.07 2.54
CA SER A 28 -1.62 -15.17 3.41
C SER A 28 -0.77 -13.95 3.72
N ASP A 29 -0.34 -13.22 2.68
CA ASP A 29 -0.05 -11.81 2.77
C ASP A 29 -1.42 -11.16 2.91
N GLU A 30 -2.04 -11.32 4.08
CA GLU A 30 -3.07 -10.38 4.51
C GLU A 30 -2.33 -9.04 4.61
N GLY A 31 -2.30 -8.34 3.48
CA GLY A 31 -1.47 -7.17 3.28
C GLY A 31 -1.79 -6.18 4.37
N SER A 32 -0.75 -5.77 5.09
CA SER A 32 -0.87 -4.63 5.99
C SER A 32 -1.40 -3.44 5.18
N PHE A 33 -2.46 -2.81 5.67
CA PHE A 33 -3.12 -1.69 4.99
C PHE A 33 -3.13 -0.47 5.91
N THR A 34 -3.16 0.73 5.32
CA THR A 34 -3.22 1.98 6.09
C THR A 34 -4.57 2.14 6.77
N VAL A 35 -4.56 2.29 8.09
CA VAL A 35 -5.74 2.54 8.95
C VAL A 35 -5.95 4.04 9.17
N ALA A 36 -4.86 4.81 9.26
CA ALA A 36 -4.91 6.27 9.38
C ALA A 36 -3.75 6.92 8.63
N TYR A 37 -4.01 8.12 8.09
CA TYR A 37 -3.08 8.90 7.30
C TYR A 37 -3.02 10.33 7.84
N ALA A 38 -1.84 10.93 7.88
CA ALA A 38 -1.67 12.36 8.15
C ALA A 38 -0.61 12.97 7.23
N ASN A 39 -0.94 14.12 6.62
CA ASN A 39 0.00 14.97 5.91
C ASN A 39 0.18 16.26 6.71
N ILE A 40 1.42 16.54 7.11
CA ILE A 40 1.73 17.52 8.14
C ILE A 40 2.81 18.45 7.64
N GLN A 41 2.59 19.76 7.73
CA GLN A 41 3.60 20.77 7.49
C GLN A 41 4.20 21.24 8.81
N LEU A 42 5.51 21.02 8.99
CA LEU A 42 6.28 21.43 10.16
C LEU A 42 6.89 22.81 9.96
N SER A 43 6.92 23.60 11.04
CA SER A 43 7.52 24.92 11.06
C SER A 43 8.13 25.22 12.43
N ALA A 44 9.24 25.96 12.43
CA ALA A 44 9.81 26.54 13.65
C ALA A 44 8.85 27.51 14.36
N THR A 45 7.94 28.16 13.62
CA THR A 45 6.93 29.08 14.19
C THR A 45 5.91 28.38 15.08
N ASN A 46 5.82 27.05 15.00
CA ASN A 46 4.90 26.24 15.80
C ASN A 46 5.55 25.73 17.09
N LEU A 47 6.83 26.02 17.34
CA LEU A 47 7.51 25.67 18.58
C LEU A 47 6.91 26.41 19.78
N VAL A 48 7.05 25.83 20.96
CA VAL A 48 6.55 26.42 22.22
C VAL A 48 7.64 26.28 23.29
N PRO A 49 8.36 27.36 23.64
CA PRO A 49 8.26 28.72 23.09
C PRO A 49 8.74 28.82 21.63
N VAL A 50 8.26 29.82 20.90
CA VAL A 50 8.71 30.11 19.53
C VAL A 50 10.12 30.69 19.57
N ASP A 51 11.02 30.13 18.78
CA ASP A 51 12.33 30.73 18.49
C ASP A 51 12.29 31.38 17.10
N ALA A 52 12.30 32.71 17.07
CA ALA A 52 12.23 33.48 15.82
C ALA A 52 13.53 33.43 14.99
N THR A 53 14.63 32.92 15.55
CA THR A 53 15.91 32.80 14.84
C THR A 53 15.93 31.57 13.93
N ILE A 54 15.16 30.54 14.27
CA ILE A 54 15.06 29.30 13.52
C ILE A 54 14.07 29.49 12.37
N LYS A 55 14.53 29.21 11.13
CA LYS A 55 13.73 29.23 9.91
C LYS A 55 13.73 27.87 9.24
N ALA A 56 13.22 26.87 9.97
CA ALA A 56 13.19 25.48 9.50
C ALA A 56 11.77 25.07 9.08
N HIS A 57 11.68 24.35 7.97
CA HIS A 57 10.43 23.80 7.43
C HIS A 57 10.62 22.36 6.97
N ALA A 58 9.61 21.53 7.20
CA ALA A 58 9.55 20.17 6.68
C ALA A 58 8.10 19.76 6.38
N TYR A 59 7.96 18.70 5.62
CA TYR A 59 6.71 17.99 5.38
C TYR A 59 6.85 16.58 5.91
N ALA A 60 5.82 16.05 6.55
CA ALA A 60 5.79 14.68 7.02
C ALA A 60 4.50 14.00 6.57
N ILE A 61 4.65 12.81 6.02
CA ILE A 61 3.56 11.86 5.77
C ILE A 61 3.68 10.76 6.81
N LEU A 62 2.60 10.53 7.55
CA LEU A 62 2.52 9.52 8.60
C LEU A 62 1.39 8.54 8.26
N ASP A 63 1.74 7.27 8.13
CA ASP A 63 0.84 6.17 7.82
C ASP A 63 0.81 5.17 8.96
N VAL A 64 -0.34 5.05 9.63
CA VAL A 64 -0.54 3.99 10.62
C VAL A 64 -1.12 2.78 9.92
N MET A 65 -0.38 1.68 10.00
CA MET A 65 -0.68 0.41 9.35
C MET A 65 -1.51 -0.50 10.27
N SER A 66 -2.26 -1.44 9.69
CA SER A 66 -3.11 -2.39 10.42
C SER A 66 -2.30 -3.39 11.25
N ASP A 67 -1.04 -3.63 10.88
CA ASP A 67 -0.08 -4.39 11.69
C ASP A 67 0.49 -3.58 12.86
N GLY A 68 0.00 -2.35 13.11
CA GLY A 68 0.41 -1.46 14.19
C GLY A 68 1.78 -0.81 14.01
N ARG A 69 2.30 -0.74 12.79
CA ARG A 69 3.46 0.10 12.47
C ARG A 69 3.02 1.51 12.11
N LEU A 70 3.83 2.48 12.46
CA LEU A 70 3.81 3.81 11.89
C LEU A 70 4.90 3.87 10.82
N ASN A 71 4.51 3.96 9.55
CA ASN A 71 5.42 4.36 8.49
C ASN A 71 5.47 5.88 8.47
N TYR A 72 6.66 6.42 8.25
CA TYR A 72 6.88 7.85 8.16
C TYR A 72 7.78 8.16 6.98
N ASP A 73 7.47 9.26 6.33
CA ASP A 73 8.24 9.87 5.27
C ASP A 73 8.33 11.37 5.58
N ILE A 74 9.53 11.86 5.88
CA ILE A 74 9.76 13.24 6.31
C ILE A 74 10.73 13.88 5.34
N TYR A 75 10.28 14.94 4.69
CA TYR A 75 11.06 15.76 3.76
C TYR A 75 11.36 17.12 4.37
N CYS A 76 12.64 17.44 4.57
CA CYS A 76 13.06 18.73 5.10
C CYS A 76 13.37 19.69 3.94
N ASP A 77 12.54 20.73 3.76
CA ASP A 77 12.65 21.71 2.68
C ASP A 77 13.70 22.79 2.98
N SER A 78 13.69 23.30 4.21
CA SER A 78 14.67 24.29 4.66
C SER A 78 15.19 23.97 6.05
N ILE A 79 16.51 23.91 6.14
CA ILE A 79 17.26 23.67 7.38
C ILE A 79 18.25 24.83 7.52
N PRO A 80 18.29 25.54 8.66
CA PRO A 80 19.29 26.59 8.89
C PRO A 80 20.72 26.05 8.74
N SER A 81 21.65 26.88 8.26
CA SER A 81 23.04 26.47 8.10
C SER A 81 23.64 26.03 9.44
N GLY A 82 24.28 24.85 9.46
CA GLY A 82 24.85 24.25 10.67
C GLY A 82 23.90 23.34 11.45
N GLU A 83 22.62 23.29 11.08
CA GLU A 83 21.67 22.36 11.68
C GLU A 83 21.64 21.02 10.92
N VAL A 84 21.56 19.93 11.67
CA VAL A 84 21.31 18.59 11.12
C VAL A 84 20.20 17.94 11.93
N PRO A 85 19.00 17.73 11.34
CA PRO A 85 17.95 16.95 11.98
C PRO A 85 18.47 15.58 12.40
N SER A 86 18.28 15.27 13.68
CA SER A 86 18.88 14.09 14.32
C SER A 86 17.84 13.07 14.77
N SER A 87 16.64 13.54 15.10
CA SER A 87 15.55 12.68 15.55
C SER A 87 14.20 13.39 15.43
N PHE A 88 13.13 12.61 15.48
CA PHE A 88 11.80 13.14 15.77
C PHE A 88 11.17 12.43 16.96
N SER A 89 10.25 13.13 17.63
CA SER A 89 9.50 12.62 18.77
C SER A 89 8.02 12.93 18.61
N LEU A 90 7.18 12.05 19.15
CA LEU A 90 5.72 12.21 19.18
C LEU A 90 5.27 12.57 20.59
N TYR A 91 4.31 13.47 20.70
CA TYR A 91 3.79 13.97 21.97
C TYR A 91 2.27 14.05 21.97
N PHE A 92 1.66 13.88 23.15
CA PHE A 92 0.25 14.18 23.39
C PHE A 92 0.12 15.63 23.85
N GLY A 93 -0.54 16.47 23.07
CA GLY A 93 -0.79 17.85 23.45
C GLY A 93 -1.61 18.62 22.42
N LYS A 94 -2.30 19.65 22.91
CA LYS A 94 -3.04 20.60 22.08
C LYS A 94 -2.09 21.56 21.39
N SER A 95 -2.58 22.17 20.31
CA SER A 95 -1.86 23.26 19.65
C SER A 95 -1.48 24.35 20.65
N GLY A 96 -0.24 24.85 20.57
CA GLY A 96 0.28 25.89 21.46
C GLY A 96 0.66 25.45 22.88
N GLN A 97 0.60 24.15 23.20
CA GLN A 97 0.98 23.62 24.52
C GLN A 97 2.04 22.54 24.42
N ASN A 98 2.92 22.43 25.42
CA ASN A 98 3.83 21.30 25.55
C ASN A 98 3.12 20.12 26.21
N GLY A 99 3.39 18.95 25.66
CA GLY A 99 2.66 17.72 25.91
C GLY A 99 3.47 16.64 26.61
N THR A 100 2.82 15.51 26.87
CA THR A 100 3.50 14.31 27.39
C THR A 100 4.17 13.56 26.24
N LEU A 101 5.42 13.15 26.42
CA LEU A 101 6.16 12.37 25.43
C LEU A 101 5.50 10.99 25.24
N ILE A 102 5.28 10.61 23.99
CA ILE A 102 4.66 9.33 23.59
C ILE A 102 5.73 8.34 23.17
N GLN A 103 6.53 8.77 22.20
CA GLN A 103 7.55 7.97 21.55
C GLN A 103 8.82 8.80 21.50
N THR A 104 9.86 8.28 22.16
CA THR A 104 11.13 8.96 22.31
C THR A 104 11.96 8.85 21.03
N ALA A 105 12.40 10.02 20.54
CA ALA A 105 13.57 10.25 19.69
C ALA A 105 13.90 9.12 18.69
N ILE A 106 13.05 8.98 17.68
CA ILE A 106 13.32 8.10 16.54
C ILE A 106 14.44 8.76 15.72
N PRO A 107 15.60 8.09 15.55
CA PRO A 107 16.72 8.67 14.81
C PRO A 107 16.32 9.01 13.37
N ILE A 108 16.78 10.17 12.92
CA ILE A 108 16.68 10.60 11.54
C ILE A 108 18.10 10.59 10.95
N ASN A 109 18.23 9.99 9.78
CA ASN A 109 19.39 10.15 8.93
C ASN A 109 18.88 10.57 7.55
N LEU A 110 18.98 11.86 7.26
CA LEU A 110 18.53 12.40 5.99
C LEU A 110 19.39 11.84 4.85
N ASN A 111 18.74 11.43 3.76
CA ASN A 111 19.43 11.09 2.52
C ASN A 111 19.90 12.37 1.78
N ASP A 112 20.55 12.19 0.64
CA ASP A 112 21.00 13.30 -0.22
C ASP A 112 19.85 14.21 -0.72
N SER A 113 18.61 13.73 -0.64
CA SER A 113 17.39 14.48 -0.98
C SER A 113 16.73 15.16 0.23
N SER A 114 17.40 15.22 1.39
CA SER A 114 16.85 15.78 2.64
C SER A 114 15.57 15.07 3.11
N GLU A 115 15.47 13.78 2.80
CA GLU A 115 14.32 12.94 3.10
C GLU A 115 14.72 11.79 4.04
N VAL A 116 13.80 11.37 4.91
CA VAL A 116 13.93 10.17 5.73
C VAL A 116 12.66 9.35 5.65
N ILE A 117 12.82 8.09 5.26
CA ILE A 117 11.74 7.11 5.20
C ILE A 117 12.04 6.01 6.20
N GLY A 118 11.04 5.63 7.00
CA GLY A 118 11.20 4.52 7.92
C GLY A 118 9.87 4.02 8.46
N ASN A 119 9.97 3.06 9.37
CA ASN A 119 8.82 2.58 10.12
C ASN A 119 9.21 2.21 11.54
N ILE A 120 8.24 2.31 12.44
CA ILE A 120 8.39 1.90 13.83
C ILE A 120 7.13 1.20 14.30
N LYS A 121 7.31 0.15 15.11
CA LYS A 121 6.18 -0.51 15.79
C LYS A 121 5.73 0.36 16.97
N LEU A 122 4.46 0.75 16.97
CA LEU A 122 3.88 1.51 18.08
C LEU A 122 3.10 0.60 19.03
N PRO A 123 3.05 0.92 20.33
CA PRO A 123 2.07 0.36 21.26
C PRO A 123 0.63 0.59 20.79
N GLN A 124 -0.26 -0.39 21.02
CA GLN A 124 -1.65 -0.33 20.57
C GLN A 124 -2.39 0.93 21.07
N ALA A 125 -2.17 1.33 22.33
CA ALA A 125 -2.79 2.53 22.89
C ALA A 125 -2.44 3.82 22.11
N ILE A 126 -1.26 3.88 21.49
CA ILE A 126 -0.83 5.03 20.68
C ILE A 126 -1.50 4.97 19.30
N ILE A 127 -1.61 3.79 18.70
CA ILE A 127 -2.36 3.57 17.46
C ILE A 127 -3.83 3.96 17.64
N ASP A 128 -4.44 3.54 18.75
CA ASP A 128 -5.82 3.90 19.09
C ASP A 128 -5.95 5.41 19.27
N SER A 129 -4.96 6.06 19.90
CA SER A 129 -4.97 7.53 20.05
C SER A 129 -4.83 8.25 18.70
N PHE A 130 -3.98 7.74 17.82
CA PHE A 130 -3.77 8.28 16.47
C PHE A 130 -5.05 8.16 15.64
N THR A 131 -5.69 6.99 15.63
CA THR A 131 -6.93 6.73 14.87
C THR A 131 -8.13 7.51 15.41
N ASN A 132 -8.21 7.74 16.72
CA ASN A 132 -9.28 8.52 17.35
C ASN A 132 -9.06 10.04 17.33
N SER A 133 -8.12 10.54 16.52
CA SER A 133 -7.83 11.98 16.40
C SER A 133 -7.49 12.65 17.74
N ALA A 134 -6.77 11.94 18.62
CA ALA A 134 -6.25 12.54 19.84
C ALA A 134 -5.33 13.72 19.49
N SER A 135 -5.29 14.74 20.35
CA SER A 135 -4.40 15.88 20.14
C SER A 135 -2.94 15.43 20.26
N MET A 136 -2.30 15.21 19.13
CA MET A 136 -0.91 14.76 19.02
C MET A 136 -0.09 15.73 18.19
N TYR A 137 1.21 15.75 18.41
CA TYR A 137 2.15 16.54 17.63
C TYR A 137 3.48 15.85 17.44
N ILE A 138 4.15 16.23 16.35
CA ILE A 138 5.50 15.82 16.02
C ILE A 138 6.46 16.98 16.27
N VAL A 139 7.63 16.67 16.82
CA VAL A 139 8.76 17.60 16.92
C VAL A 139 9.96 16.93 16.29
N ILE A 140 10.65 17.64 15.40
CA ILE A 140 11.96 17.25 14.89
C ILE A 140 13.00 18.03 15.67
N SER A 141 14.04 17.36 16.15
CA SER A 141 15.15 17.95 16.91
C SER A 141 16.48 17.74 16.20
N SER A 142 17.41 18.66 16.43
CA SER A 142 18.82 18.55 16.00
C SER A 142 19.73 18.49 17.22
N SER A 143 21.04 18.29 16.99
CA SER A 143 22.05 18.36 18.04
C SER A 143 22.16 19.76 18.67
N ALA A 144 21.99 20.82 17.87
CA ALA A 144 22.05 22.20 18.33
C ALA A 144 20.72 22.68 18.95
N HIS A 145 19.58 22.10 18.52
CA HIS A 145 18.25 22.40 19.04
C HIS A 145 17.57 21.14 19.58
N PRO A 146 18.02 20.60 20.74
CA PRO A 146 17.46 19.37 21.31
C PRO A 146 16.00 19.51 21.72
N ASN A 147 15.58 20.73 22.09
CA ASN A 147 14.20 21.06 22.47
C ASN A 147 13.25 21.17 21.26
N GLY A 148 13.76 21.05 20.04
CA GLY A 148 12.99 21.09 18.81
C GLY A 148 13.50 22.14 17.84
N LEU A 149 13.69 21.72 16.60
CA LEU A 149 13.98 22.55 15.44
C LEU A 149 12.68 23.00 14.75
N MET A 150 11.66 22.13 14.74
CA MET A 150 10.35 22.42 14.15
C MET A 150 9.26 21.52 14.73
N ARG A 151 8.01 22.00 14.68
CA ARG A 151 6.85 21.32 15.26
C ARG A 151 5.62 21.41 14.35
N ALA A 152 4.71 20.44 14.47
CA ALA A 152 3.35 20.54 13.95
C ALA A 152 2.37 19.63 14.67
N GLN A 153 1.09 20.04 14.70
CA GLN A 153 0.00 19.15 15.12
C GLN A 153 -0.25 18.09 14.05
N ILE A 154 -0.55 16.88 14.52
CA ILE A 154 -1.02 15.78 13.70
C ILE A 154 -2.53 15.94 13.58
N SER A 155 -3.02 16.14 12.36
CA SER A 155 -4.43 16.06 12.03
C SER A 155 -4.62 14.83 11.16
N THR A 156 -5.20 13.79 11.73
CA THR A 156 -5.43 12.54 11.01
C THR A 156 -6.65 12.66 10.14
N SER A 157 -6.49 12.35 8.86
CA SER A 157 -7.61 12.00 8.01
C SER A 157 -7.81 10.50 8.16
N SER A 158 -8.98 10.08 8.64
CA SER A 158 -9.31 8.66 8.62
C SER A 158 -9.37 8.22 7.16
N SER A 159 -8.38 7.46 6.70
CA SER A 159 -8.39 6.76 5.41
C SER A 159 -9.36 5.58 5.41
N ALA A 160 -10.21 5.47 6.45
CA ALA A 160 -11.50 4.81 6.36
C ALA A 160 -12.31 5.41 5.21
N PHE A 161 -12.04 4.93 3.99
CA PHE A 161 -13.12 4.35 3.23
C PHE A 161 -13.94 3.56 4.24
N ASN A 162 -15.15 4.02 4.52
CA ASN A 162 -16.11 3.28 5.33
C ASN A 162 -16.33 1.94 4.62
N TYR A 163 -15.42 0.99 4.85
CA TYR A 163 -15.61 -0.40 4.53
C TYR A 163 -16.55 -0.89 5.61
N THR A 164 -17.83 -0.52 5.47
CA THR A 164 -18.88 -1.36 6.01
C THR A 164 -18.64 -2.71 5.37
N PRO A 165 -18.19 -3.74 6.12
CA PRO A 165 -18.10 -5.08 5.56
C PRO A 165 -19.45 -5.33 4.93
N ALA A 166 -19.48 -5.63 3.62
CA ALA A 166 -20.73 -5.91 2.93
C ALA A 166 -21.47 -6.90 3.82
N PRO A 167 -22.69 -6.58 4.29
CA PRO A 167 -23.38 -7.43 5.24
C PRO A 167 -23.38 -8.85 4.67
N ASN A 168 -23.02 -9.83 5.51
CA ASN A 168 -22.73 -11.24 5.18
C ASN A 168 -23.89 -12.00 4.48
N TYR A 169 -24.90 -11.31 3.98
CA TYR A 169 -26.10 -11.85 3.36
C TYR A 169 -26.09 -11.83 1.82
N LEU A 170 -25.04 -11.32 1.14
CA LEU A 170 -25.02 -11.22 -0.33
C LEU A 170 -23.97 -12.08 -1.06
N LEU A 171 -23.17 -12.89 -0.36
CA LEU A 171 -22.27 -13.85 -1.02
C LEU A 171 -22.99 -15.13 -1.48
N SER A 172 -24.18 -15.44 -0.96
CA SER A 172 -24.95 -16.61 -1.42
C SER A 172 -25.78 -16.36 -2.69
N SER A 173 -26.11 -15.10 -3.00
CA SER A 173 -26.90 -14.76 -4.20
C SER A 173 -26.02 -14.62 -5.45
N PHE A 174 -24.81 -14.07 -5.33
CA PHE A 174 -23.88 -13.96 -6.47
C PHE A 174 -23.29 -15.31 -6.91
N TYR A 175 -23.08 -16.27 -6.00
CA TYR A 175 -22.64 -17.62 -6.37
C TYR A 175 -23.70 -18.43 -7.13
N LYS A 176 -24.99 -18.14 -6.93
CA LYS A 176 -26.07 -18.81 -7.67
C LYS A 176 -26.18 -18.33 -9.12
N GLU A 177 -25.86 -17.07 -9.39
CA GLU A 177 -25.96 -16.51 -10.74
C GLU A 177 -24.77 -16.91 -11.62
N TYR A 178 -23.55 -16.93 -11.07
CA TYR A 178 -22.35 -17.38 -11.80
C TYR A 178 -22.29 -18.89 -12.06
N SER A 179 -22.88 -19.72 -11.19
CA SER A 179 -22.98 -21.17 -11.44
C SER A 179 -23.86 -21.49 -12.67
N SER A 180 -24.90 -20.70 -12.93
CA SER A 180 -25.78 -20.90 -14.09
C SER A 180 -25.12 -20.48 -15.42
N VAL A 181 -24.22 -19.50 -15.39
CA VAL A 181 -23.51 -19.01 -16.58
C VAL A 181 -22.40 -19.99 -16.99
N ILE A 182 -21.68 -20.58 -16.04
CA ILE A 182 -20.66 -21.59 -16.34
C ILE A 182 -21.30 -22.89 -16.88
N CYS A 183 -22.49 -23.29 -16.39
CA CYS A 183 -23.22 -24.42 -16.97
C CYS A 183 -23.76 -24.15 -18.39
N LYS A 184 -24.01 -22.90 -18.77
CA LYS A 184 -24.38 -22.55 -20.17
C LYS A 184 -23.17 -22.54 -21.10
N VAL A 185 -22.01 -22.06 -20.66
CA VAL A 185 -20.80 -22.02 -21.50
C VAL A 185 -20.24 -23.42 -21.78
N VAL A 186 -20.35 -24.37 -20.85
CA VAL A 186 -19.96 -25.77 -21.09
C VAL A 186 -20.88 -26.47 -22.10
N ASN A 187 -22.11 -26.00 -22.29
CA ASN A 187 -23.04 -26.55 -23.30
C ASN A 187 -22.82 -25.98 -24.71
N TYR A 188 -22.26 -24.77 -24.85
CA TYR A 188 -21.89 -24.22 -26.16
C TYR A 188 -20.63 -24.86 -26.75
N HIS A 189 -19.72 -25.36 -25.89
CA HIS A 189 -18.53 -26.05 -26.39
C HIS A 189 -18.80 -27.46 -26.94
N LYS A 190 -20.02 -28.01 -26.73
CA LYS A 190 -20.46 -29.29 -27.30
C LYS A 190 -21.14 -29.14 -28.67
N LEU A 191 -21.50 -27.92 -29.09
CA LEU A 191 -22.16 -27.64 -30.37
C LEU A 191 -21.22 -27.09 -31.45
N ILE A 192 -19.98 -26.70 -31.12
CA ILE A 192 -19.02 -26.15 -32.09
C ILE A 192 -18.11 -27.25 -32.70
N CYS A 193 -18.14 -28.48 -32.19
CA CYS A 193 -17.32 -29.59 -32.73
C CYS A 193 -18.05 -30.52 -33.73
N SER A 194 -19.15 -30.08 -34.35
CA SER A 194 -19.85 -30.90 -35.37
C SER A 194 -20.16 -30.19 -36.68
N ALA A 195 -19.52 -29.05 -36.96
CA ALA A 195 -19.59 -28.45 -38.29
C ALA A 195 -18.18 -28.16 -38.80
N ASN A 196 -17.93 -28.58 -40.04
CA ASN A 196 -16.76 -28.31 -40.89
C ASN A 196 -15.59 -29.29 -40.78
N ILE A 197 -15.84 -30.50 -41.30
CA ILE A 197 -14.87 -31.16 -42.18
C ILE A 197 -15.53 -31.26 -43.56
N GLU A 198 -15.35 -30.23 -44.38
CA GLU A 198 -15.38 -30.37 -45.83
C GLU A 198 -14.10 -29.76 -46.40
N GLU A 199 -13.54 -30.49 -47.35
CA GLU A 199 -12.21 -30.37 -47.92
C GLU A 199 -12.06 -29.08 -48.74
N GLY A 200 -10.87 -28.45 -48.72
CA GLY A 200 -10.56 -27.46 -49.75
C GLY A 200 -9.40 -26.53 -49.47
N ASN A 201 -8.25 -26.83 -50.08
CA ASN A 201 -7.18 -25.91 -50.52
C ASN A 201 -6.67 -24.81 -49.58
N VAL A 202 -5.49 -25.08 -49.02
CA VAL A 202 -4.60 -24.06 -48.46
C VAL A 202 -3.84 -23.38 -49.61
N VAL A 203 -4.21 -22.14 -49.93
CA VAL A 203 -3.34 -21.23 -50.67
C VAL A 203 -2.55 -20.42 -49.64
N SER A 204 -1.24 -20.65 -49.57
CA SER A 204 -0.32 -19.86 -48.76
C SER A 204 -0.09 -18.49 -49.42
N ASN A 205 -0.32 -17.42 -48.66
CA ASN A 205 0.19 -16.10 -49.02
C ASN A 205 0.95 -15.52 -47.82
N GLU A 206 2.28 -15.41 -47.99
CA GLU A 206 3.17 -14.61 -47.16
C GLU A 206 2.79 -13.13 -47.29
N GLN A 207 2.72 -12.40 -46.16
CA GLN A 207 2.90 -10.96 -46.19
C GLN A 207 3.93 -10.51 -45.16
N LYS A 208 5.02 -9.99 -45.71
CA LYS A 208 5.97 -9.04 -45.10
C LYS A 208 5.24 -7.80 -44.61
N LEU A 209 5.52 -7.36 -43.39
CA LEU A 209 5.29 -6.00 -42.90
C LEU A 209 6.23 -5.80 -41.70
N PHE A 210 6.98 -4.72 -41.50
CA PHE A 210 7.56 -3.64 -42.31
C PHE A 210 8.59 -3.02 -41.35
N SER A 211 9.75 -2.59 -41.84
CA SER A 211 10.66 -1.75 -41.07
C SER A 211 10.14 -0.32 -41.02
N LYS A 212 10.38 0.37 -39.89
CA LYS A 212 10.92 1.73 -39.87
C LYS A 212 11.52 1.99 -38.50
#